data_AF-A0A8H6RP11-F1
#
_entry.id   AF-A0A8H6RP11-F1
#
_cell.length_a   1.000
_cell.length_b   1.000
_cell.length_c   1.000
_cell.angle_alpha   90.00
_cell.angle_beta   90.00
_cell.angle_gamma   90.00
#
_symmetry.space_group_name_H-M   'P 1'
#
loop_
_entity.id
_entity.type
_entity.pdbx_description
1 polymer ?
#
loop_
_entity_poly.entity_id
_entity_poly.type
_entity_poly.pdbx_seq_one_letter_code
_entity_poly.pdbx_strand_id
1 'polypeptide(L)'
;MRDVGAYMLTRDPEGPKINGIPHRGSIINIASLVSFQGGLNVPAYAAAKGGVALLTKSLSNQWAAQGINVNAIAPGYISTDMNEALINDEKRAASILDRIPAGRWGVPDDFKGSIVFLASRASRYVSGEILVVDGGWMGR
;
A
#
# COMPACT_ATOMS: atom_id res chain seq x y z
N MET A 1 17.33 -2.15 -5.84
CA MET A 1 16.05 -1.91 -6.55
C MET A 1 16.10 -2.01 -8.06
N ARG A 2 17.26 -1.79 -8.72
CA ARG A 2 17.42 -2.05 -10.17
C ARG A 2 17.07 -3.49 -10.57
N ASP A 3 17.27 -4.44 -9.66
CA ASP A 3 17.13 -5.88 -9.94
C ASP A 3 15.67 -6.34 -10.15
N VAL A 4 14.73 -5.95 -9.27
CA VAL A 4 13.32 -6.37 -9.38
C VAL A 4 12.67 -5.82 -10.65
N GLY A 5 12.89 -4.54 -10.97
CA GLY A 5 12.39 -3.94 -12.20
C GLY A 5 13.00 -4.58 -13.45
N ALA A 6 14.32 -4.82 -13.45
CA ALA A 6 14.99 -5.50 -14.54
C ALA A 6 14.44 -6.91 -14.75
N TYR A 7 14.25 -7.68 -13.68
CA TYR A 7 13.64 -9.00 -13.74
C TYR A 7 12.20 -8.96 -14.26
N MET A 8 11.36 -8.01 -13.83
CA MET A 8 10.00 -7.91 -14.35
C MET A 8 9.95 -7.56 -15.84
N LEU A 9 10.96 -6.85 -16.36
CA LEU A 9 11.06 -6.55 -17.79
C LEU A 9 11.45 -7.79 -18.62
N THR A 10 12.05 -8.82 -18.01
CA THR A 10 12.33 -10.09 -18.71
C THR A 10 11.13 -11.02 -18.77
N ARG A 11 10.09 -10.78 -17.97
CA ARG A 11 8.86 -11.60 -17.97
C ARG A 11 8.06 -11.38 -19.25
N ASP A 12 7.49 -12.46 -19.77
CA ASP A 12 6.54 -12.39 -20.87
C ASP A 12 5.28 -11.61 -20.45
N PRO A 13 4.71 -10.80 -21.37
CA PRO A 13 3.44 -10.14 -21.10
C PRO A 13 2.30 -11.13 -20.82
N GLU A 14 1.53 -10.84 -19.78
CA GLU A 14 0.33 -11.56 -19.40
C GLU A 14 -0.89 -11.04 -20.19
N GLY A 15 -1.35 -11.82 -21.16
CA GLY A 15 -2.54 -11.54 -21.95
C GLY A 15 -2.36 -10.43 -23.00
N PRO A 16 -3.47 -9.92 -23.58
CA PRO A 16 -3.39 -8.99 -24.70
C PRO A 16 -2.88 -7.60 -24.28
N LYS A 17 -2.11 -6.99 -25.18
CA LYS A 17 -1.75 -5.57 -25.10
C LYS A 17 -3.00 -4.71 -25.23
N ILE A 18 -3.08 -3.64 -24.44
CA ILE A 18 -4.12 -2.60 -24.58
C ILE A 18 -3.41 -1.36 -25.07
N ASN A 19 -3.85 -0.79 -26.20
CA ASN A 19 -3.21 0.38 -26.83
C ASN A 19 -1.68 0.20 -27.03
N GLY A 20 -1.24 -1.02 -27.39
CA GLY A 20 0.17 -1.35 -27.57
C GLY A 20 0.95 -1.60 -26.28
N ILE A 21 0.37 -1.34 -25.10
CA ILE A 21 1.03 -1.51 -23.80
C ILE A 21 0.80 -2.95 -23.27
N PRO A 22 1.86 -3.74 -23.02
CA PRO A 22 1.73 -5.06 -22.38
C PRO A 22 1.34 -4.93 -20.91
N HIS A 23 1.02 -6.04 -20.26
CA HIS A 23 1.02 -6.12 -18.80
C HIS A 23 2.03 -7.18 -18.40
N ARG A 24 3.05 -6.83 -17.64
CA ARG A 24 4.16 -7.72 -17.22
C ARG A 24 4.11 -8.05 -15.73
N GLY A 25 3.26 -7.34 -14.98
CA GLY A 25 2.96 -7.60 -13.59
C GLY A 25 2.78 -6.32 -12.78
N SER A 26 2.68 -6.51 -11.47
CA SER A 26 2.48 -5.44 -10.50
C SER A 26 3.49 -5.55 -9.35
N ILE A 27 3.95 -4.41 -8.85
CA ILE A 27 4.69 -4.28 -7.60
C ILE A 27 3.78 -3.60 -6.58
N ILE A 28 3.63 -4.22 -5.41
CA ILE A 28 2.82 -3.68 -4.31
C ILE A 28 3.73 -3.48 -3.10
N ASN A 29 4.02 -2.22 -2.78
CA ASN A 29 4.77 -1.85 -1.59
C ASN A 29 3.84 -1.73 -0.37
N ILE A 30 4.40 -1.86 0.84
CA ILE A 30 3.67 -1.60 2.08
C ILE A 30 4.10 -0.24 2.65
N ALA A 31 3.23 0.75 2.50
CA ALA A 31 3.36 2.10 3.03
C ALA A 31 2.80 2.17 4.47
N SER A 32 2.18 3.29 4.85
CA SER A 32 1.47 3.50 6.12
C SER A 32 0.61 4.76 6.02
N LEU A 33 -0.36 4.94 6.91
CA LEU A 33 -1.02 6.24 7.09
C LEU A 33 -0.02 7.39 7.29
N VAL A 34 1.13 7.13 7.95
CA VAL A 34 2.15 8.16 8.14
C VAL A 34 2.91 8.55 6.86
N SER A 35 2.62 7.91 5.73
CA SER A 35 3.02 8.43 4.42
C SER A 35 2.28 9.71 4.05
N PHE A 36 1.15 10.00 4.71
CA PHE A 36 0.31 11.18 4.48
C PHE A 36 0.28 12.15 5.66
N GLN A 37 0.62 11.68 6.86
CA GLN A 37 0.58 12.48 8.09
C GLN A 37 1.84 12.27 8.96
N GLY A 38 2.25 13.31 9.68
CA GLY A 38 3.55 13.37 10.37
C GLY A 38 3.74 12.47 11.61
N GLY A 39 2.83 11.54 11.91
CA GLY A 39 2.94 10.51 12.97
C GLY A 39 3.57 10.95 14.30
N LEU A 40 2.77 11.08 15.37
CA LEU A 40 3.30 11.46 16.69
C LEU A 40 4.35 10.47 17.21
N ASN A 41 5.51 10.99 17.64
CA ASN A 41 6.64 10.25 18.24
C ASN A 41 7.31 9.20 17.33
N VAL A 42 7.09 9.25 16.02
CA VAL A 42 7.65 8.26 15.08
C VAL A 42 8.35 8.89 13.86
N PRO A 43 9.25 9.89 14.02
CA PRO A 43 9.81 10.66 12.90
C PRO A 43 10.62 9.81 11.91
N ALA A 44 11.42 8.86 12.39
CA ALA A 44 12.19 7.97 11.51
C ALA A 44 11.29 7.05 10.68
N TYR A 45 10.22 6.53 11.31
CA TYR A 45 9.22 5.70 10.63
C TYR A 45 8.41 6.52 9.62
N ALA A 46 8.01 7.74 9.97
CA ALA A 46 7.34 8.67 9.06
C ALA A 46 8.22 9.00 7.84
N ALA A 47 9.50 9.31 8.05
CA ALA A 47 10.46 9.53 6.98
C ALA A 47 10.60 8.29 6.07
N ALA A 48 10.75 7.10 6.66
CA ALA A 48 10.87 5.86 5.90
C ALA A 48 9.61 5.57 5.05
N LYS A 49 8.42 5.72 5.63
CA LYS A 49 7.14 5.45 4.93
C LYS A 49 6.77 6.55 3.93
N GLY A 50 7.16 7.80 4.17
CA GLY A 50 7.15 8.86 3.15
C GLY A 50 8.09 8.54 1.99
N GLY A 51 9.27 7.99 2.29
CA GLY A 51 10.20 7.48 1.27
C GLY A 51 9.58 6.38 0.40
N VAL A 52 8.91 5.40 1.01
CA VAL A 52 8.20 4.33 0.26
C VAL A 52 7.10 4.91 -0.65
N ALA A 53 6.37 5.92 -0.19
CA ALA A 53 5.35 6.60 -0.99
C ALA A 53 5.93 7.27 -2.23
N LEU A 54 7.01 8.06 -2.07
CA LEU A 54 7.67 8.72 -3.20
C LEU A 54 8.38 7.73 -4.13
N LEU A 55 8.95 6.66 -3.57
CA LEU A 55 9.56 5.58 -4.32
C LEU A 55 8.55 4.86 -5.22
N THR A 56 7.37 4.57 -4.70
CA THR A 56 6.26 3.97 -5.45
C THR A 56 5.88 4.83 -6.65
N LYS A 57 5.73 6.15 -6.46
CA LYS A 57 5.42 7.09 -7.54
C LYS A 57 6.55 7.19 -8.56
N SER A 58 7.80 7.26 -8.11
CA SER A 58 8.97 7.33 -8.98
C SER A 58 9.09 6.10 -9.89
N LEU A 59 8.98 4.90 -9.32
CA LEU A 59 9.06 3.64 -10.07
C LEU A 59 7.86 3.46 -11.01
N SER A 60 6.66 3.88 -10.59
CA SER A 60 5.48 3.90 -11.46
C SER A 60 5.74 4.71 -12.73
N ASN A 61 6.24 5.95 -12.58
CA ASN A 61 6.55 6.82 -13.72
C ASN A 61 7.60 6.20 -14.66
N GLN A 62 8.53 5.42 -14.10
CA GLN A 62 9.58 4.77 -14.88
C GLN A 62 9.07 3.56 -15.69
N TRP A 63 8.15 2.77 -15.15
CA TRP A 63 7.83 1.44 -15.71
C TRP A 63 6.40 1.25 -16.22
N ALA A 64 5.47 2.17 -15.98
CA ALA A 64 4.06 2.02 -16.41
C ALA A 64 3.91 1.77 -17.91
N ALA A 65 4.62 2.53 -18.76
CA ALA A 65 4.60 2.36 -20.22
C ALA A 65 5.21 1.03 -20.69
N GLN A 66 5.99 0.36 -19.84
CA GLN A 66 6.60 -0.94 -20.11
C GLN A 66 5.72 -2.11 -19.62
N GLY A 67 4.56 -1.79 -19.04
CA GLY A 67 3.56 -2.74 -18.58
C GLY A 67 3.70 -3.18 -17.13
N ILE A 68 4.50 -2.47 -16.31
CA ILE A 68 4.65 -2.78 -14.89
C ILE A 68 3.94 -1.70 -14.07
N ASN A 69 2.92 -2.11 -13.31
CA ASN A 69 2.21 -1.21 -12.39
C ASN A 69 2.94 -1.20 -11.04
N VAL A 70 3.15 -0.03 -10.44
CA VAL A 70 3.78 0.08 -9.12
C VAL A 70 2.86 0.87 -8.20
N ASN A 71 2.33 0.21 -7.17
CA ASN A 71 1.42 0.80 -6.20
C ASN A 71 1.88 0.47 -4.78
N ALA A 72 1.22 1.08 -3.80
CA ALA A 72 1.40 0.74 -2.40
C ALA A 72 0.05 0.59 -1.70
N ILE A 73 0.05 -0.16 -0.60
CA ILE A 73 -1.04 -0.18 0.37
C ILE A 73 -0.58 0.56 1.62
N ALA A 74 -1.42 1.45 2.14
CA ALA A 74 -1.24 2.14 3.42
C ALA A 74 -2.22 1.57 4.46
N PRO A 75 -1.78 0.64 5.32
CA PRO A 75 -2.61 0.10 6.39
C PRO A 75 -2.91 1.15 7.46
N GLY A 76 -4.13 1.09 8.00
CA GLY A 76 -4.50 1.71 9.27
C GLY A 76 -4.05 0.92 10.49
N TYR A 77 -4.87 0.94 11.54
CA TYR A 77 -4.62 0.19 12.78
C TYR A 77 -5.09 -1.25 12.64
N ILE A 78 -4.13 -2.18 12.56
CA ILE A 78 -4.37 -3.61 12.30
C ILE A 78 -4.04 -4.43 13.54
N SER A 79 -4.86 -5.42 13.86
CA SER A 79 -4.60 -6.38 14.94
C SER A 79 -3.49 -7.34 14.53
N THR A 80 -2.24 -7.01 14.89
CA THR A 80 -1.05 -7.83 14.66
C THR A 80 -0.15 -7.81 15.90
N ASP A 81 0.78 -8.76 15.99
CA ASP A 81 1.75 -8.89 17.09
C ASP A 81 2.53 -7.59 17.35
N MET A 82 2.82 -6.83 16.29
CA MET A 82 3.51 -5.52 16.39
C MET A 82 2.72 -4.48 17.18
N ASN A 83 1.39 -4.62 17.24
CA ASN A 83 0.50 -3.71 17.94
C ASN A 83 0.05 -4.25 19.31
N GLU A 84 0.54 -5.39 19.78
CA GLU A 84 0.16 -5.95 21.09
C GLU A 84 0.34 -4.96 22.22
N ALA A 85 1.46 -4.23 22.26
CA ALA A 85 1.70 -3.20 23.28
C ALA A 85 0.68 -2.06 23.24
N LEU A 86 0.17 -1.71 22.05
CA LEU A 86 -0.89 -0.69 21.89
C LEU A 86 -2.27 -1.24 22.23
N ILE A 87 -2.52 -2.51 21.93
CA ILE A 87 -3.79 -3.20 22.21
C ILE A 87 -3.93 -3.44 23.72
N ASN A 88 -2.84 -3.79 24.41
CA ASN A 88 -2.81 -4.05 25.86
C ASN A 88 -2.87 -2.76 26.70
N ASP A 89 -2.67 -1.58 26.11
CA ASP A 89 -2.95 -0.29 26.74
C ASP A 89 -4.42 0.07 26.52
N GLU A 90 -5.30 -0.35 27.43
CA GLU A 90 -6.75 -0.21 27.30
C GLU A 90 -7.21 1.23 26.98
N LYS A 91 -6.58 2.24 27.61
CA LYS A 91 -6.93 3.64 27.38
C LYS A 91 -6.55 4.07 25.97
N ARG A 92 -5.36 3.70 25.52
CA ARG A 92 -4.88 4.04 24.19
C ARG A 92 -5.62 3.28 23.11
N ALA A 93 -5.89 2.00 23.33
CA ALA A 93 -6.66 1.15 22.43
C ALA A 93 -8.09 1.69 22.24
N ALA A 94 -8.79 2.05 23.33
CA ALA A 94 -10.11 2.67 23.27
C ALA A 94 -10.07 4.00 22.51
N SER A 95 -9.09 4.87 22.82
CA SER A 95 -8.95 6.16 22.12
C SER A 95 -8.69 6.02 20.61
N ILE A 96 -8.01 4.95 20.18
CA ILE A 96 -7.77 4.67 18.77
C ILE A 96 -9.07 4.13 18.15
N LEU A 97 -9.72 3.18 18.82
CA LEU A 97 -10.94 2.55 18.34
C LEU A 97 -12.07 3.58 18.10
N ASP A 98 -12.29 4.50 19.04
CA ASP A 98 -13.29 5.59 18.94
C ASP A 98 -13.08 6.48 17.70
N ARG A 99 -11.88 6.45 17.15
CA ARG A 99 -11.46 7.27 16.02
C ARG A 99 -11.45 6.51 14.70
N ILE A 100 -11.69 5.20 14.69
CA ILE A 100 -11.84 4.39 13.47
C ILE A 100 -13.33 4.30 13.14
N PRO A 101 -13.81 4.90 12.03
CA PRO A 101 -15.23 4.85 11.67
C PRO A 101 -15.83 3.44 11.55
N ALA A 102 -15.03 2.45 11.12
CA ALA A 102 -15.46 1.05 11.06
C ALA A 102 -15.73 0.42 12.45
N GLY A 103 -15.36 1.08 13.56
CA GLY A 103 -15.63 0.60 14.93
C GLY A 103 -14.87 -0.67 15.32
N ARG A 104 -13.80 -1.02 14.57
CA ARG A 104 -12.95 -2.18 14.84
C ARG A 104 -11.52 -1.96 14.35
N TRP A 105 -10.61 -2.74 14.90
CA TRP A 105 -9.28 -2.90 14.32
C TRP A 105 -9.38 -3.66 13.00
N GLY A 106 -8.49 -3.32 12.06
CA GLY A 106 -8.33 -4.09 10.83
C GLY A 106 -7.74 -5.46 11.13
N VAL A 107 -7.99 -6.42 10.24
CA VAL A 107 -7.43 -7.78 10.28
C VAL A 107 -6.75 -8.10 8.95
N PRO A 108 -5.83 -9.09 8.87
CA PRO A 108 -5.19 -9.47 7.62
C PRO A 108 -6.16 -9.76 6.46
N ASP A 109 -7.36 -10.25 6.79
CA ASP A 109 -8.40 -10.56 5.81
C ASP A 109 -8.96 -9.33 5.08
N ASP A 110 -8.87 -8.13 5.68
CA ASP A 110 -9.31 -6.88 5.05
C ASP A 110 -8.43 -6.48 3.84
N PHE A 111 -7.24 -7.06 3.72
CA PHE A 111 -6.29 -6.76 2.64
C PHE A 111 -6.40 -7.70 1.44
N LYS A 112 -7.10 -8.84 1.56
CA LYS A 112 -7.17 -9.85 0.51
C LYS A 112 -7.69 -9.25 -0.81
N GLY A 113 -8.78 -8.51 -0.75
CA GLY A 113 -9.40 -7.89 -1.92
C GLY A 113 -8.52 -6.83 -2.58
N SER A 114 -7.89 -5.96 -1.78
CA SER A 114 -7.03 -4.88 -2.29
C SER A 114 -5.74 -5.42 -2.90
N ILE A 115 -5.12 -6.43 -2.28
CA ILE A 115 -3.94 -7.11 -2.83
C ILE A 115 -4.29 -7.80 -4.15
N VAL A 116 -5.37 -8.59 -4.20
CA VAL A 116 -5.79 -9.26 -5.43
C VAL A 116 -6.11 -8.24 -6.52
N PHE A 117 -6.83 -7.16 -6.20
CA PHE A 117 -7.12 -6.09 -7.16
C PHE A 117 -5.84 -5.52 -7.77
N LEU A 118 -4.91 -5.04 -6.93
CA LEU A 118 -3.66 -4.40 -7.37
C LEU A 118 -2.70 -5.37 -8.08
N ALA A 119 -2.75 -6.66 -7.75
CA ALA A 119 -1.97 -7.70 -8.40
C ALA A 119 -2.57 -8.19 -9.71
N SER A 120 -3.85 -7.91 -9.96
CA SER A 120 -4.58 -8.41 -11.12
C SER A 120 -4.61 -7.44 -12.30
N ARG A 121 -5.09 -7.94 -13.44
CA ARG A 121 -5.37 -7.11 -14.61
C ARG A 121 -6.52 -6.11 -14.40
N ALA A 122 -7.27 -6.20 -13.30
CA ALA A 122 -8.33 -5.23 -12.99
C ALA A 122 -7.76 -3.83 -12.69
N SER A 123 -6.50 -3.73 -12.26
CA SER A 123 -5.83 -2.47 -11.93
C SER A 123 -4.80 -2.02 -12.97
N ARG A 124 -4.91 -2.46 -14.24
CA ARG A 124 -3.90 -2.18 -15.29
C ARG A 124 -3.60 -0.70 -15.53
N TYR A 125 -4.54 0.18 -15.19
CA TYR A 125 -4.37 1.64 -15.32
C TYR A 125 -4.24 2.36 -13.97
N VAL A 126 -4.05 1.61 -12.89
CA VAL A 126 -3.74 2.12 -11.56
C VAL A 126 -2.24 1.96 -11.34
N SER A 127 -1.50 3.07 -11.28
CA SER A 127 -0.06 3.07 -11.03
C SER A 127 0.35 4.36 -10.31
N GLY A 128 1.23 4.25 -9.32
CA GLY A 128 1.65 5.35 -8.44
C GLY A 128 0.67 5.64 -7.30
N GLU A 129 -0.34 4.78 -7.13
CA GLU A 129 -1.37 4.90 -6.12
C GLU A 129 -0.88 4.38 -4.76
N ILE A 130 -1.37 5.00 -3.69
CA ILE A 130 -1.12 4.56 -2.31
C ILE A 130 -2.49 4.30 -1.69
N LEU A 131 -2.99 3.09 -1.92
CA LEU A 131 -4.32 2.69 -1.51
C LEU A 131 -4.41 2.59 0.01
N VAL A 132 -5.25 3.43 0.61
CA VAL A 132 -5.51 3.41 2.06
C VAL A 132 -6.50 2.29 2.40
N VAL A 133 -6.13 1.46 3.38
CA VAL A 133 -6.98 0.38 3.92
C VAL A 133 -6.96 0.50 5.44
N ASP A 134 -7.90 1.28 5.99
CA ASP A 134 -7.79 1.80 7.37
C ASP A 134 -9.10 1.90 8.15
N GLY A 135 -10.20 1.38 7.61
CA GLY A 135 -11.52 1.48 8.24
C GLY A 135 -12.09 2.90 8.30
N GLY A 136 -11.62 3.80 7.43
CA GLY A 136 -12.09 5.18 7.33
C GLY A 136 -11.30 6.19 8.15
N TRP A 137 -10.19 5.80 8.78
CA TRP A 137 -9.40 6.67 9.67
C TRP A 137 -8.96 7.98 9.00
N MET A 138 -8.54 7.94 7.73
CA MET A 138 -8.10 9.09 6.95
C MET A 138 -9.24 9.89 6.30
N GLY A 139 -10.47 9.37 6.32
CA GLY A 139 -11.63 9.99 5.66
C GLY A 139 -12.31 11.09 6.46
N ARG A 140 -11.67 11.58 7.52
CA ARG A 140 -12.20 12.57 8.46
C ARG A 140 -11.35 13.83 8.49
#